data_AF-A0A8C6VJT6-F1
#
_entry.id   AF-A0A8C6VJT6-F1
#
_cell.length_a   1.000
_cell.length_b   1.000
_cell.length_c   1.000
_cell.angle_alpha   90.00
_cell.angle_beta   90.00
_cell.angle_gamma   90.00
#
_symmetry.space_group_name_H-M   'P 1'
#
loop_
_entity.id
_entity.type
_entity.pdbx_description
1 polymer ?
#
loop_
_entity_poly.entity_id
_entity_poly.type
_entity_poly.pdbx_seq_one_letter_code
_entity_poly.pdbx_strand_id
1 'polypeptide(L)'
;MKGLREGDVSTDMNFVSIDPKLVAVTEENNGTFTAVGRLPVSVHDWESGEMFTCSVEYPGLPAPIIKTISKKKSKAPIIHVYLLIPGNLLILTCLVQGFGSPENDVQWLKNGNTISEDDYVTILAVKEKSGYSSFLYSKLTIPKSSWDRGESFSCEVVHETLETKVTQKSIKKTLGKQDMKQLWTTVLMFYIYFLISVCYRTIITLFRVSKERCCETHWFASWLQDGKMLTSRFGEQMTKKRKKCG
;
A
#
# COMPACT_ATOMS: atom_id res chain seq x y z
N MET A 1 11.46 35.37 65.09
CA MET A 1 11.72 35.05 63.68
C MET A 1 11.62 36.35 62.91
N LYS A 2 12.77 36.90 62.48
CA LYS A 2 12.83 38.24 61.87
C LYS A 2 12.28 38.15 60.45
N GLY A 3 11.28 38.98 60.14
CA GLY A 3 10.76 39.17 58.80
C GLY A 3 11.84 39.71 57.87
N LEU A 4 11.96 39.09 56.70
CA LEU A 4 12.78 39.58 55.60
C LEU A 4 11.93 40.57 54.81
N ARG A 5 12.43 41.80 54.75
CA ARG A 5 11.82 42.96 54.10
C ARG A 5 11.92 42.84 52.59
N GLU A 6 11.02 43.56 51.91
CA GLU A 6 11.13 43.97 50.49
C GLU A 6 12.60 44.18 50.10
N GLY A 7 13.10 43.24 49.30
CA GLY A 7 14.32 43.39 48.53
C GLY A 7 13.88 43.49 47.09
N ASP A 8 14.20 44.60 46.44
CA ASP A 8 13.91 44.85 45.04
C ASP A 8 14.24 43.62 44.20
N VAL A 9 13.23 43.04 43.55
CA VAL A 9 13.45 42.04 42.50
C VAL A 9 14.08 42.79 41.34
N SER A 10 15.42 42.89 41.34
CA SER A 10 16.19 43.37 40.19
C SER A 10 15.91 42.42 39.03
N THR A 11 15.21 42.93 38.02
CA THR A 11 14.88 42.26 36.77
C THR A 11 16.07 42.29 35.80
N ASP A 12 17.25 41.86 36.26
CA ASP A 12 18.42 41.73 35.39
C ASP A 12 18.62 40.26 34.99
N MET A 13 17.66 39.71 34.25
CA MET A 13 17.90 38.56 33.39
C MET A 13 18.60 39.08 32.14
N ASN A 14 19.93 39.11 32.16
CA ASN A 14 20.72 39.48 31.00
C ASN A 14 20.67 38.37 29.95
N PHE A 15 19.79 38.53 28.96
CA PHE A 15 19.80 37.69 27.77
C PHE A 15 20.91 38.16 26.84
N VAL A 16 21.92 37.33 26.64
CA VAL A 16 22.99 37.61 25.68
C VAL A 16 22.48 37.33 24.26
N SER A 17 22.28 38.43 23.52
CA SER A 17 22.14 38.63 22.06
C SER A 17 20.75 38.63 21.39
N ILE A 18 20.54 39.72 20.63
CA ILE A 18 19.40 40.21 19.82
C ILE A 18 18.08 40.39 20.60
N ASP A 19 18.03 41.44 21.44
CA ASP A 19 16.84 41.99 22.14
C ASP A 19 15.62 41.06 22.28
N PRO A 20 15.70 40.01 23.12
CA PRO A 20 14.50 39.28 23.51
C PRO A 20 13.64 40.19 24.41
N LYS A 21 12.37 40.35 24.03
CA LYS A 21 11.42 41.06 24.89
C LYS A 21 11.13 40.17 26.09
N LEU A 22 11.55 40.57 27.29
CA LEU A 22 11.09 39.95 28.54
C LEU A 22 9.58 40.18 28.62
N VAL A 23 8.79 39.11 28.49
CA VAL A 23 7.34 39.26 28.32
C VAL A 23 6.63 39.26 29.66
N ALA A 24 7.05 38.41 30.61
CA ALA A 24 6.46 38.35 31.95
C ALA A 24 7.33 37.53 32.91
N VAL A 25 7.23 37.87 34.20
CA VAL A 25 7.60 37.03 35.33
C VAL A 25 6.33 36.84 36.17
N THR A 26 5.91 35.60 36.38
CA THR A 26 4.72 35.25 37.16
C THR A 26 5.09 34.42 38.37
N GLU A 27 4.53 34.76 39.52
CA GLU A 27 4.59 33.92 40.71
C GLU A 27 3.47 32.88 40.65
N GLU A 28 3.86 31.61 40.79
CA GLU A 28 2.95 30.47 40.81
C GLU A 28 2.43 30.22 42.22
N ASN A 29 1.25 29.62 42.35
CA ASN A 29 0.63 29.32 43.65
C ASN A 29 1.46 28.39 44.57
N ASN A 30 2.47 27.72 44.03
CA ASN A 30 3.41 26.88 44.78
C ASN A 30 4.65 27.64 45.28
N GLY A 31 4.71 28.96 45.11
CA GLY A 31 5.84 29.81 45.50
C GLY A 31 7.04 29.75 44.54
N THR A 32 6.89 29.18 43.34
CA THR A 32 7.90 29.22 42.28
C THR A 32 7.64 30.38 41.31
N PHE A 33 8.67 30.82 40.60
CA PHE A 33 8.57 31.90 39.61
C PHE A 33 8.77 31.34 38.20
N THR A 34 7.91 31.74 37.27
CA THR A 34 8.02 31.44 35.84
C THR A 34 8.41 32.70 35.08
N ALA A 35 9.53 32.67 34.36
CA ALA A 35 9.98 33.75 33.49
C ALA A 35 9.88 33.33 32.02
N VAL A 36 9.33 34.20 31.16
CA VAL A 36 9.14 33.92 29.72
C VAL A 36 9.82 34.98 28.86
N GLY A 37 10.86 34.57 28.13
CA GLY A 37 11.47 35.34 27.04
C GLY A 37 10.93 34.89 25.68
N ARG A 38 10.59 35.85 24.80
CA ARG A 38 10.21 35.56 23.40
C ARG A 38 11.16 36.28 22.45
N LEU A 39 11.81 35.51 21.59
CA LEU A 39 12.68 36.00 20.53
C LEU A 39 11.96 35.81 19.18
N PRO A 40 11.58 36.90 18.47
CA PRO A 40 11.11 36.78 17.10
C PRO A 40 12.29 36.37 16.20
N VAL A 41 12.15 35.23 15.54
CA VAL A 41 13.18 34.68 14.64
C VAL A 41 12.70 34.81 13.20
N SER A 42 13.59 35.23 12.29
CA SER A 42 13.26 35.29 10.87
C SER A 42 13.14 33.88 10.29
N VAL A 43 12.20 33.67 9.37
CA VAL A 43 12.06 32.37 8.70
C VAL A 43 13.36 31.99 7.97
N HIS A 44 14.05 32.96 7.38
CA HIS A 44 15.29 32.69 6.65
C HIS A 44 16.40 32.12 7.57
N ASP A 45 16.60 32.74 8.73
CA ASP A 45 17.63 32.34 9.70
C ASP A 45 17.31 30.95 10.27
N TRP A 46 16.03 30.69 10.60
CA TRP A 46 15.58 29.37 11.04
C TRP A 46 15.79 28.29 9.96
N GLU A 47 15.39 28.57 8.72
CA GLU A 47 15.54 27.65 7.59
C GLU A 47 17.01 27.37 7.24
N SER A 48 17.91 28.32 7.48
CA SER A 48 19.35 28.16 7.25
C SER A 48 20.01 27.15 8.21
N GLY A 49 19.32 26.80 9.31
CA GLY A 49 19.85 25.94 10.36
C GLY A 49 20.69 26.69 11.39
N GLU A 50 20.51 28.01 11.50
CA GLU A 50 21.17 28.83 12.53
C GLU A 50 20.83 28.32 13.94
N MET A 51 21.77 28.49 14.86
CA MET A 51 21.64 28.06 16.25
C MET A 51 21.18 29.20 17.14
N PHE A 52 20.00 29.06 17.72
CA PHE A 52 19.43 30.02 18.67
C PHE A 52 19.70 29.54 20.08
N THR A 53 20.32 30.40 20.88
CA THR A 53 20.73 30.05 22.24
C THR A 53 19.99 30.92 23.26
N CYS A 54 19.35 30.27 24.22
CA CYS A 54 18.77 30.89 25.40
C CYS A 54 19.72 30.69 26.57
N SER A 55 20.16 31.79 27.19
CA SER A 55 20.96 31.80 28.41
C SER A 55 20.13 32.38 29.55
N VAL A 56 20.08 31.68 30.67
CA VAL A 56 19.39 32.12 31.88
C VAL A 56 20.40 32.26 33.00
N GLU A 57 20.49 33.47 33.55
CA GLU A 57 21.36 33.82 34.66
C GLU A 57 20.52 34.18 35.89
N TYR A 58 20.91 33.68 37.06
CA TYR A 58 20.23 33.95 38.34
C TYR A 58 21.24 33.88 39.49
N PRO A 59 21.19 34.80 40.48
CA PRO A 59 22.17 34.82 41.59
C PRO A 59 22.26 33.52 42.40
N GLY A 60 21.18 32.73 42.46
CA GLY A 60 21.17 31.43 43.12
C GLY A 60 21.72 30.26 42.30
N LEU A 61 22.12 30.49 41.04
CA LEU A 61 22.74 29.47 40.19
C LEU A 61 24.27 29.65 40.19
N PRO A 62 25.05 28.55 40.29
CA PRO A 62 26.51 28.62 40.27
C PRO A 62 27.09 29.00 38.89
N ALA A 63 26.30 28.82 37.83
CA ALA A 63 26.66 29.20 36.46
C ALA A 63 25.38 29.43 35.62
N PRO A 64 25.47 30.18 34.51
CA PRO A 64 24.37 30.36 33.56
C PRO A 64 23.86 29.02 32.99
N ILE A 65 22.54 28.87 32.89
CA ILE A 65 21.91 27.73 32.21
C ILE A 65 21.73 28.09 30.73
N ILE A 66 22.39 27.33 29.87
CA ILE A 66 22.38 27.57 28.42
C ILE A 66 21.66 26.43 27.70
N LYS A 67 20.73 26.79 26.82
CA LYS A 67 20.01 25.86 25.95
C LYS A 67 20.02 26.36 24.52
N THR A 68 20.36 25.48 23.58
CA THR A 68 20.42 25.80 22.16
C THR A 68 19.39 25.00 21.39
N ILE A 69 18.73 25.66 20.43
CA ILE A 69 17.82 25.07 19.47
C ILE A 69 18.27 25.45 18.06
N SER A 70 18.03 24.57 17.11
CA SER A 70 18.22 24.84 15.69
C SER A 70 17.23 24.01 14.88
N LYS A 71 17.02 24.40 13.62
CA LYS A 71 16.20 23.59 12.73
C LYS A 71 16.86 22.23 12.52
N LYS A 72 16.12 21.16 12.82
CA LYS A 72 16.58 19.80 12.56
C LYS A 72 16.49 19.52 11.06
N LYS A 73 17.57 19.02 10.48
CA LYS A 73 17.54 18.51 9.10
C LYS A 73 16.58 17.33 9.03
N SER A 74 15.42 17.54 8.42
CA SER A 74 14.43 16.50 8.17
C SER A 74 14.58 16.00 6.73
N LYS A 75 14.30 14.72 6.52
CA LYS A 75 14.22 14.13 5.17
C LYS A 75 12.76 14.14 4.72
N ALA A 76 12.55 14.21 3.41
CA ALA A 76 11.22 14.07 2.85
C ALA A 76 10.59 12.72 3.26
N PRO A 77 9.30 12.71 3.65
CA PRO A 77 8.61 11.48 4.00
C PRO A 77 8.43 10.58 2.78
N ILE A 78 8.51 9.27 3.02
CA ILE A 78 8.18 8.24 2.04
C ILE A 78 6.78 7.71 2.37
N ILE A 79 5.89 7.71 1.37
CA ILE A 79 4.51 7.26 1.51
C ILE A 79 4.30 5.89 0.87
N HIS A 80 3.74 4.96 1.64
CA HIS A 80 3.20 3.69 1.15
C HIS A 80 1.71 3.60 1.47
N VAL A 81 0.92 3.10 0.52
CA VAL A 81 -0.52 2.87 0.71
C VAL A 81 -0.82 1.40 0.51
N TYR A 82 -1.45 0.79 1.51
CA TYR A 82 -1.85 -0.60 1.54
C TYR A 82 -3.37 -0.73 1.54
N LEU A 83 -3.87 -1.82 0.95
CA LEU A 83 -5.29 -2.14 0.86
C LEU A 83 -5.55 -3.48 1.53
N LEU A 84 -6.53 -3.52 2.43
CA LEU A 84 -7.08 -4.74 3.01
C LEU A 84 -8.58 -4.83 2.69
N ILE A 85 -9.06 -6.03 2.35
CA ILE A 85 -10.44 -6.29 1.88
C ILE A 85 -11.19 -7.20 2.87
N PRO A 86 -11.62 -6.71 4.04
CA PRO A 86 -12.49 -7.48 4.95
C PRO A 86 -13.95 -7.49 4.45
N GLY A 87 -14.24 -8.29 3.42
CA GLY A 87 -15.61 -8.47 2.92
C GLY A 87 -16.15 -7.27 2.13
N ASN A 88 -17.11 -6.54 2.71
CA ASN A 88 -17.85 -5.44 2.04
C ASN A 88 -17.29 -4.04 2.34
N LEU A 89 -16.35 -3.94 3.28
CA LEU A 89 -15.59 -2.74 3.55
C LEU A 89 -14.15 -2.94 3.11
N LEU A 90 -13.47 -1.84 2.86
CA LEU A 90 -12.06 -1.80 2.54
C LEU A 90 -11.36 -0.91 3.57
N ILE A 91 -10.19 -1.35 4.00
CA ILE A 91 -9.32 -0.57 4.88
C ILE A 91 -8.11 -0.15 4.06
N LEU A 92 -7.96 1.15 3.89
CA LEU A 92 -6.78 1.77 3.32
C LEU A 92 -5.87 2.23 4.46
N THR A 93 -4.61 1.82 4.41
CA THR A 93 -3.60 2.21 5.38
C THR A 93 -2.50 2.97 4.68
N CYS A 94 -2.27 4.21 5.10
CA CYS A 94 -1.15 5.03 4.67
C CYS A 94 -0.04 4.93 5.72
N LEU A 95 1.12 4.41 5.32
CA LEU A 95 2.35 4.47 6.10
C LEU A 95 3.19 5.62 5.57
N VAL A 96 3.49 6.57 6.44
CA VAL A 96 4.41 7.67 6.18
C VAL A 96 5.64 7.44 7.05
N GLN A 97 6.83 7.37 6.47
CA GLN A 97 8.06 7.05 7.21
C GLN A 97 9.29 7.77 6.67
N GLY A 98 10.36 7.78 7.46
CA GLY A 98 11.66 8.33 7.05
C GLY A 98 11.84 9.84 7.27
N PHE A 99 10.87 10.51 7.91
CA PHE A 99 10.92 11.94 8.21
C PHE A 99 11.51 12.23 9.60
N GLY A 100 12.12 13.41 9.78
CA GLY A 100 12.84 13.77 11.01
C GLY A 100 12.07 14.65 12.00
N SER A 101 11.08 15.41 11.53
CA SER A 101 10.25 16.31 12.33
C SER A 101 8.85 15.72 12.59
N PRO A 102 8.27 15.91 13.79
CA PRO A 102 6.95 15.37 14.12
C PRO A 102 5.80 16.11 13.42
N GLU A 103 6.05 17.31 12.90
CA GLU A 103 5.06 18.16 12.21
C GLU A 103 4.81 17.63 10.80
N ASN A 104 3.86 16.71 10.68
CA ASN A 104 3.31 16.25 9.41
C ASN A 104 1.79 16.32 9.54
N ASP A 105 1.15 16.85 8.51
CA ASP A 105 -0.29 16.79 8.39
C ASP A 105 -0.68 15.76 7.31
N VAL A 106 -1.68 14.93 7.61
CA VAL A 106 -2.11 13.81 6.75
C VAL A 106 -3.55 14.02 6.35
N GLN A 107 -3.76 14.19 5.05
CA GLN A 107 -5.07 14.41 4.45
C GLN A 107 -5.40 13.26 3.49
N TRP A 108 -6.60 12.69 3.63
CA TRP A 108 -7.11 11.76 2.65
C TRP A 108 -7.91 12.48 1.56
N LEU A 109 -7.72 12.06 0.31
CA LEU A 109 -8.45 12.56 -0.85
C LEU A 109 -9.25 11.43 -1.51
N LYS A 110 -10.48 11.73 -1.94
CA LYS A 110 -11.31 10.89 -2.81
C LYS A 110 -11.51 11.60 -4.14
N ASN A 111 -10.99 11.01 -5.21
CA ASN A 111 -10.98 11.59 -6.57
C ASN A 111 -10.41 13.03 -6.58
N GLY A 112 -9.42 13.31 -5.74
CA GLY A 112 -8.81 14.63 -5.58
C GLY A 112 -9.53 15.57 -4.61
N ASN A 113 -10.71 15.23 -4.10
CA ASN A 113 -11.43 16.03 -3.11
C ASN A 113 -11.10 15.60 -1.68
N THR A 114 -10.98 16.54 -0.76
CA THR A 114 -10.70 16.29 0.66
C THR A 114 -11.80 15.45 1.32
N ILE A 115 -11.38 14.44 2.08
CA ILE A 115 -12.23 13.66 2.99
C ILE A 115 -12.19 14.34 4.36
N SER A 116 -13.30 14.31 5.11
CA SER A 116 -13.35 14.88 6.47
C SER A 116 -12.35 14.18 7.39
N GLU A 117 -11.71 14.94 8.29
CA GLU A 117 -10.85 14.38 9.34
C GLU A 117 -11.60 13.38 10.24
N ASP A 118 -12.92 13.52 10.39
CA ASP A 118 -13.75 12.59 11.15
C ASP A 118 -13.87 11.18 10.50
N ASP A 119 -13.58 11.06 9.20
CA ASP A 119 -13.74 9.82 8.44
C ASP A 119 -12.47 8.94 8.43
N TYR A 120 -11.35 9.43 8.97
CA TYR A 120 -10.10 8.68 9.07
C TYR A 120 -9.41 8.88 10.42
N VAL A 121 -8.48 7.98 10.72
CA VAL A 121 -7.73 8.03 11.99
C VAL A 121 -6.26 8.05 11.68
N THR A 122 -5.57 9.10 12.14
CA THR A 122 -4.12 9.23 12.04
C THR A 122 -3.49 9.07 13.42
N ILE A 123 -2.50 8.18 13.53
CA ILE A 123 -1.74 7.95 14.76
C ILE A 123 -0.62 8.99 14.83
N LEU A 124 -0.31 9.48 16.03
CA LEU A 124 0.82 10.38 16.27
C LEU A 124 2.15 9.76 15.77
N ALA A 125 3.05 10.61 15.30
CA ALA A 125 4.37 10.18 14.82
C ALA A 125 5.17 9.49 15.93
N VAL A 126 5.69 8.30 15.61
CA VAL A 126 6.52 7.47 16.48
C VAL A 126 7.94 7.44 15.94
N LYS A 127 8.92 7.64 16.82
CA LYS A 127 10.35 7.53 16.46
C LYS A 127 10.70 6.08 16.15
N GLU A 128 11.46 5.86 15.08
CA GLU A 128 12.04 4.57 14.76
C GLU A 128 13.17 4.22 15.74
N LYS A 129 13.41 2.91 15.92
CA LYS A 129 14.50 2.40 16.77
C LYS A 129 15.89 2.86 16.32
N SER A 130 16.05 3.21 15.05
CA SER A 130 17.28 3.75 14.44
C SER A 130 17.60 5.18 14.89
N GLY A 131 16.65 5.90 15.53
CA GLY A 131 16.86 7.16 16.24
C GLY A 131 16.81 8.44 15.40
N TYR A 132 16.87 8.34 14.07
CA TYR A 132 16.93 9.52 13.18
C TYR A 132 15.66 9.78 12.36
N SER A 133 14.79 8.79 12.24
CA SER A 133 13.55 8.85 11.47
C SER A 133 12.35 8.54 12.36
N SER A 134 11.20 9.07 11.97
CA SER A 134 9.90 8.76 12.55
C SER A 134 8.98 8.19 11.47
N PHE A 135 7.90 7.54 11.92
CA PHE A 135 6.84 7.03 11.08
C PHE A 135 5.48 7.30 11.72
N LEU A 136 4.43 7.32 10.89
CA LEU A 136 3.04 7.35 11.33
C LEU A 136 2.18 6.49 10.41
N TYR A 137 0.99 6.17 10.90
CA TYR A 137 -0.03 5.47 10.13
C TYR A 137 -1.33 6.26 10.12
N SER A 138 -1.97 6.31 8.96
CA SER A 138 -3.34 6.79 8.82
C SER A 138 -4.23 5.71 8.23
N LYS A 139 -5.42 5.52 8.80
CA LYS A 139 -6.40 4.50 8.42
C LYS A 139 -7.67 5.16 7.92
N LEU A 140 -8.03 4.88 6.67
CA LEU A 140 -9.31 5.25 6.07
C LEU A 140 -10.13 3.98 5.82
N THR A 141 -11.41 4.00 6.16
CA THR A 141 -12.34 2.90 5.88
C THR A 141 -13.35 3.34 4.84
N ILE A 142 -13.44 2.60 3.74
CA ILE A 142 -14.32 2.95 2.60
C ILE A 142 -15.26 1.79 2.28
N PRO A 143 -16.46 2.07 1.72
CA PRO A 143 -17.32 1.02 1.21
C PRO A 143 -16.72 0.40 -0.05
N LYS A 144 -16.82 -0.93 -0.18
CA LYS A 144 -16.30 -1.65 -1.35
C LYS A 144 -16.92 -1.17 -2.67
N SER A 145 -18.17 -0.73 -2.64
CA SER A 145 -18.85 -0.18 -3.81
C SER A 145 -18.12 1.03 -4.41
N SER A 146 -17.53 1.89 -3.57
CA SER A 146 -16.72 3.03 -4.02
C SER A 146 -15.48 2.59 -4.79
N TRP A 147 -14.78 1.59 -4.27
CA TRP A 147 -13.62 1.00 -4.95
C TRP A 147 -13.99 0.28 -6.25
N ASP A 148 -15.10 -0.45 -6.24
CA ASP A 148 -15.58 -1.18 -7.41
C ASP A 148 -16.05 -0.25 -8.54
N ARG A 149 -16.54 0.95 -8.21
CA ARG A 149 -16.81 2.04 -9.17
C ARG A 149 -15.53 2.66 -9.75
N GLY A 150 -14.34 2.26 -9.29
CA GLY A 150 -13.07 2.79 -9.78
C GLY A 150 -12.69 4.14 -9.18
N GLU A 151 -13.28 4.52 -8.04
CA GLU A 151 -12.86 5.71 -7.31
C GLU A 151 -11.39 5.59 -6.88
N SER A 152 -10.68 6.72 -6.95
CA SER A 152 -9.28 6.86 -6.55
C SER A 152 -9.18 7.47 -5.16
N PHE A 153 -8.29 6.92 -4.34
CA PHE A 153 -8.02 7.41 -2.99
C PHE A 153 -6.54 7.79 -2.88
N SER A 154 -6.24 8.97 -2.35
CA SER A 154 -4.88 9.42 -2.13
C SER A 154 -4.64 9.69 -0.65
N CYS A 155 -3.47 9.29 -0.15
CA CYS A 155 -2.92 9.82 1.08
C CYS A 155 -1.97 10.96 0.73
N GLU A 156 -2.32 12.17 1.14
CA GLU A 156 -1.55 13.39 0.97
C GLU A 156 -0.90 13.77 2.30
N VAL A 157 0.38 14.16 2.24
CA VAL A 157 1.17 14.54 3.40
C VAL A 157 1.77 15.91 3.14
N VAL A 158 1.48 16.84 4.05
CA VAL A 158 2.12 18.13 4.09
C VAL A 158 3.38 18.02 4.96
N HIS A 159 4.53 18.40 4.40
CA HIS A 159 5.81 18.35 5.10
C HIS A 159 6.74 19.48 4.64
N GLU A 160 7.38 20.12 5.62
CA GLU A 160 8.21 21.32 5.44
C GLU A 160 9.41 21.14 4.50
N THR A 161 9.93 19.91 4.36
CA THR A 161 11.13 19.66 3.54
C THR A 161 10.84 19.50 2.05
N LEU A 162 9.57 19.59 1.64
CA LEU A 162 9.15 19.45 0.26
C LEU A 162 9.03 20.85 -0.37
N GLU A 163 9.55 21.04 -1.58
CA GLU A 163 9.49 22.34 -2.29
C GLU A 163 8.04 22.82 -2.48
N THR A 164 7.13 21.90 -2.82
CA THR A 164 5.69 22.14 -2.92
C THR A 164 4.97 22.00 -1.58
N LYS A 165 5.70 21.71 -0.50
CA LYS A 165 5.22 21.34 0.84
C LYS A 165 4.31 20.11 0.90
N VAL A 166 4.04 19.45 -0.23
CA VAL A 166 3.03 18.39 -0.32
C VAL A 166 3.56 17.23 -1.16
N THR A 167 3.34 16.01 -0.68
CA THR A 167 3.55 14.78 -1.44
C THR A 167 2.39 13.83 -1.20
N GLN A 168 2.04 13.01 -2.20
CA GLN A 168 0.91 12.11 -2.08
C GLN A 168 1.14 10.78 -2.77
N LYS A 169 0.42 9.75 -2.32
CA LYS A 169 0.34 8.45 -2.97
C LYS A 169 -1.10 8.04 -3.20
N SER A 170 -1.44 7.80 -4.46
CA SER A 170 -2.77 7.37 -4.87
C SER A 170 -2.86 5.87 -5.08
N ILE A 171 -4.04 5.32 -4.77
CA ILE A 171 -4.43 3.95 -5.06
C ILE A 171 -5.83 3.94 -5.67
N LYS A 172 -6.03 3.12 -6.70
CA LYS A 172 -7.32 2.92 -7.36
C LYS A 172 -7.43 1.48 -7.83
N LYS A 173 -8.64 1.00 -8.07
CA LYS A 173 -8.86 -0.34 -8.62
C LYS A 173 -8.22 -0.42 -10.01
N THR A 174 -7.09 -1.10 -10.12
CA THR A 174 -6.48 -1.42 -11.41
C THR A 174 -7.23 -2.59 -12.03
N LEU A 175 -8.14 -2.27 -12.93
CA LEU A 175 -8.73 -3.24 -13.85
C LEU A 175 -7.62 -3.71 -14.80
N GLY A 176 -6.95 -4.82 -14.52
CA GLY A 176 -6.04 -5.42 -15.52
C GLY A 176 -4.68 -5.94 -15.06
N LYS A 177 -4.66 -6.94 -14.17
CA LYS A 177 -3.57 -7.92 -14.18
C LYS A 177 -3.99 -9.30 -13.71
N GLN A 178 -4.88 -9.36 -12.73
CA GLN A 178 -5.44 -10.61 -12.22
C GLN A 178 -6.61 -11.09 -13.10
N ASP A 179 -7.56 -10.21 -13.40
CA ASP A 179 -8.73 -10.56 -14.23
C ASP A 179 -8.34 -10.97 -15.65
N MET A 180 -7.38 -10.27 -16.27
CA MET A 180 -6.88 -10.65 -17.59
C MET A 180 -6.18 -12.01 -17.56
N LYS A 181 -5.31 -12.28 -16.58
CA LYS A 181 -4.65 -13.60 -16.45
C LYS A 181 -5.69 -14.71 -16.32
N GLN A 182 -6.71 -14.51 -15.48
CA GLN A 182 -7.79 -15.48 -15.31
C GLN A 182 -8.54 -15.72 -16.62
N LEU A 183 -8.87 -14.65 -17.36
CA LEU A 183 -9.53 -14.73 -18.65
C LEU A 183 -8.71 -15.53 -19.66
N TRP A 184 -7.41 -15.22 -19.80
CA TRP A 184 -6.50 -15.95 -20.69
C TRP A 184 -6.32 -17.41 -20.27
N THR A 185 -6.25 -17.70 -18.97
CA THR A 185 -6.20 -19.08 -18.47
C THR A 185 -7.46 -19.86 -18.84
N THR A 186 -8.66 -19.26 -18.72
CA THR A 186 -9.90 -19.92 -19.13
C THR A 186 -9.96 -20.16 -20.64
N VAL A 187 -9.56 -19.19 -21.46
CA VAL A 187 -9.52 -19.34 -22.93
C VAL A 187 -8.53 -20.43 -23.35
N LEU A 188 -7.35 -20.49 -22.73
CA LEU A 188 -6.35 -21.53 -22.97
C LEU A 188 -6.90 -22.92 -22.62
N MET A 189 -7.61 -23.05 -21.49
CA MET A 189 -8.22 -24.31 -21.07
C MET A 189 -9.28 -24.80 -22.07
N PHE A 190 -10.18 -23.92 -22.52
CA PHE A 190 -11.18 -24.28 -23.54
C PHE A 190 -10.54 -24.67 -24.88
N TYR A 191 -9.50 -23.95 -25.30
CA TYR A 191 -8.77 -24.27 -26.52
C TYR A 191 -8.10 -25.65 -26.45
N ILE A 192 -7.41 -25.96 -25.35
CA ILE A 192 -6.80 -27.29 -25.14
C ILE A 192 -7.86 -28.38 -25.16
N TYR A 193 -9.00 -28.18 -24.49
CA TYR A 193 -10.08 -29.17 -24.47
C TYR A 193 -10.69 -29.41 -25.86
N PHE A 194 -10.83 -28.36 -26.66
CA PHE A 194 -11.26 -28.45 -28.05
C PHE A 194 -10.28 -29.28 -28.89
N LEU A 195 -8.96 -29.00 -28.79
CA LEU A 195 -7.94 -29.77 -29.48
C LEU A 195 -7.96 -31.25 -29.08
N ILE A 196 -8.09 -31.56 -27.79
CA ILE A 196 -8.20 -32.93 -27.30
C ILE A 196 -9.45 -33.61 -27.86
N SER A 197 -10.60 -32.93 -27.90
CA SER A 197 -11.82 -33.48 -28.47
C SER A 197 -11.69 -33.78 -29.96
N VAL A 198 -11.07 -32.88 -30.72
CA VAL A 198 -10.82 -33.08 -32.16
C VAL A 198 -9.87 -34.26 -32.36
N CYS A 199 -8.75 -34.32 -31.63
CA CYS A 199 -7.81 -35.44 -31.69
C CYS A 199 -8.45 -36.78 -31.29
N TYR A 200 -9.27 -36.79 -30.25
CA TYR A 200 -9.96 -38.00 -29.82
C TYR A 200 -10.93 -38.51 -30.90
N ARG A 201 -11.66 -37.60 -31.56
CA ARG A 201 -12.55 -37.94 -32.68
C ARG A 201 -11.80 -38.45 -33.91
N THR A 202 -10.68 -37.83 -34.28
CA THR A 202 -9.87 -38.28 -35.41
C THR A 202 -9.25 -39.64 -35.12
N ILE A 203 -8.71 -39.85 -33.92
CA ILE A 203 -8.17 -41.14 -33.46
C ILE A 203 -9.24 -42.24 -33.50
N ILE A 204 -10.43 -42.01 -32.92
CA ILE A 204 -11.53 -42.99 -32.98
C ILE A 204 -11.90 -43.33 -34.42
N THR A 205 -11.98 -42.33 -35.29
CA THR A 205 -12.34 -42.54 -36.69
C THR A 205 -11.27 -43.35 -37.41
N LEU A 206 -9.99 -43.07 -37.18
CA LEU A 206 -8.87 -43.85 -37.71
C LEU A 206 -8.86 -45.29 -37.18
N PHE A 207 -9.13 -45.51 -35.90
CA PHE A 207 -9.26 -46.86 -35.34
C PHE A 207 -10.46 -47.62 -35.91
N ARG A 208 -11.60 -46.95 -36.13
CA ARG A 208 -12.77 -47.55 -36.81
C ARG A 208 -12.44 -47.95 -38.23
N VAL A 209 -11.86 -47.05 -39.02
CA VAL A 209 -11.47 -47.31 -40.42
C VAL A 209 -10.36 -48.37 -40.50
N SER A 210 -9.39 -48.35 -39.58
CA SER A 210 -8.34 -49.37 -39.51
C SER A 210 -8.90 -50.74 -39.15
N LYS A 211 -9.87 -50.81 -38.22
CA LYS A 211 -10.58 -52.05 -37.89
C LYS A 211 -11.41 -52.57 -39.07
N GLU A 212 -12.09 -51.69 -39.81
CA GLU A 212 -12.83 -52.03 -41.03
C GLU A 212 -11.87 -52.55 -42.13
N ARG A 213 -10.72 -51.88 -42.31
CA ARG A 213 -9.70 -52.27 -43.31
C ARG A 213 -8.97 -53.57 -42.95
N CYS A 214 -8.71 -53.83 -41.67
CA CYS A 214 -8.23 -55.13 -41.18
C CYS A 214 -9.27 -56.25 -41.34
N CYS A 215 -10.57 -55.92 -41.27
CA CYS A 215 -11.63 -56.90 -41.52
C CYS A 215 -11.70 -57.25 -43.02
N GLU A 216 -11.53 -56.28 -43.90
CA GLU A 216 -11.45 -56.52 -45.35
C GLU A 216 -10.19 -57.32 -45.75
N THR A 217 -9.03 -57.05 -45.17
CA THR A 217 -7.80 -57.81 -45.50
C THR A 217 -7.83 -59.24 -44.95
N HIS A 218 -8.48 -59.49 -43.81
CA HIS A 218 -8.68 -60.85 -43.29
C HIS A 218 -9.71 -61.64 -44.11
N TRP A 219 -10.72 -60.96 -44.69
CA TRP A 219 -11.65 -61.56 -45.65
C TRP A 219 -10.95 -61.90 -46.97
N PHE A 220 -10.13 -61.00 -47.53
CA PHE A 220 -9.38 -61.28 -48.77
C PHE A 220 -8.35 -62.41 -48.59
N ALA A 221 -7.66 -62.46 -47.44
CA ALA A 221 -6.72 -63.55 -47.14
C ALA A 221 -7.42 -64.90 -46.96
N SER A 222 -8.61 -64.93 -46.34
CA SER A 222 -9.43 -66.16 -46.23
C SER A 222 -10.03 -66.57 -47.58
N TRP A 223 -10.36 -65.62 -48.46
CA TRP A 223 -10.90 -65.89 -49.80
C TRP A 223 -9.84 -66.43 -50.78
N LEU A 224 -8.56 -66.06 -50.59
CA LEU A 224 -7.43 -66.54 -51.40
C LEU A 224 -6.92 -67.94 -50.98
N GLN A 225 -7.23 -68.41 -49.76
CA GLN A 225 -6.88 -69.77 -49.32
C GLN A 225 -7.90 -70.84 -49.76
N ASP A 226 -9.18 -70.49 -49.92
CA ASP A 226 -10.23 -71.43 -50.36
C ASP A 226 -10.36 -71.51 -51.90
N GLY A 227 -9.21 -71.59 -52.56
CA GLY A 227 -9.11 -71.89 -53.98
C GLY A 227 -9.63 -73.30 -54.29
N LYS A 228 -10.89 -73.36 -54.76
CA LYS A 228 -11.64 -74.47 -55.40
C LYS A 228 -12.60 -75.23 -54.48
N MET A 229 -13.90 -74.92 -54.58
CA MET A 229 -14.93 -75.91 -54.92
C MET A 229 -16.28 -75.26 -55.30
N LEU A 230 -16.64 -75.42 -56.57
CA LEU A 230 -17.95 -75.78 -57.11
C LEU A 230 -19.24 -75.13 -56.54
N THR A 231 -19.85 -74.32 -57.42
CA THR A 231 -21.28 -74.33 -57.82
C THR A 231 -22.39 -74.45 -56.77
N SER A 232 -23.24 -73.42 -56.77
CA SER A 232 -24.66 -73.38 -56.39
C SER A 232 -25.04 -73.71 -54.94
N ARG A 233 -24.96 -72.72 -54.05
CA ARG A 233 -25.94 -72.39 -52.97
C ARG A 233 -25.26 -71.46 -51.97
N PHE A 234 -25.32 -70.16 -52.20
CA PHE A 234 -24.80 -69.15 -51.26
C PHE A 234 -25.72 -67.92 -51.15
N GLY A 235 -27.01 -68.08 -51.42
CA GLY A 235 -28.00 -67.01 -51.27
C GLY A 235 -28.52 -66.82 -49.83
N GLU A 236 -28.38 -67.81 -48.97
CA GLU A 236 -29.18 -67.88 -47.71
C GLU A 236 -28.38 -67.73 -46.41
N GLN A 237 -27.04 -67.63 -46.47
CA GLN A 237 -26.19 -67.43 -45.28
C GLN A 237 -25.77 -65.96 -45.06
N MET A 238 -26.08 -65.06 -46.01
CA MET A 238 -25.67 -63.65 -45.96
C MET A 238 -26.49 -62.79 -44.99
N THR A 239 -27.67 -63.23 -44.56
CA THR A 239 -28.54 -62.44 -43.65
C THR A 239 -28.27 -62.71 -42.16
N LYS A 240 -27.58 -63.80 -41.79
CA LYS A 240 -27.41 -64.18 -40.37
C LYS A 240 -26.12 -63.69 -39.71
N LYS A 241 -25.14 -63.16 -40.47
CA LYS A 241 -23.83 -62.70 -39.92
C LYS A 241 -23.62 -61.18 -39.90
N ARG A 242 -24.60 -60.37 -40.32
CA ARG A 242 -24.55 -58.90 -40.19
C ARG A 242 -24.74 -58.39 -38.75
N LYS A 243 -25.11 -59.25 -37.80
CA LYS A 243 -25.36 -58.90 -36.39
C LYS A 243 -24.13 -59.00 -35.45
N LYS A 244 -22.93 -59.30 -35.96
CA LYS A 244 -21.74 -59.57 -35.12
C LYS A 244 -20.57 -58.59 -35.31
N CYS A 245 -20.85 -57.40 -35.84
CA CYS A 245 -19.95 -56.25 -35.80
C CYS A 245 -20.79 -55.00 -35.50
N GLY A 246 -21.25 -54.92 -34.24
CA GLY A 246 -21.76 -53.72 -33.59
C GLY A 246 -20.94 -53.49 -32.34
#